data_AF-A0AAT9H6N6-F1
#
_entry.id   AF-A0AAT9H6N6-F1
#
_cell.length_a   1.000
_cell.length_b   1.000
_cell.length_c   1.000
_cell.angle_alpha   90.00
_cell.angle_beta   90.00
_cell.angle_gamma   90.00
#
_symmetry.space_group_name_H-M   'P 1'
#
loop_
_entity.id
_entity.type
_entity.pdbx_description
1 polymer ?
#
loop_
_entity_poly.entity_id
_entity_poly.type
_entity_poly.pdbx_seq_one_letter_code
_entity_poly.pdbx_strand_id
1 'polypeptide(L)'
;MFEAGYRYNIGERFKAGGDLSYLRTEDKFEKSDTNPNTVTRKSNYYMGMIIGQYSYIKTSFIDFYGSGGIGAISLSTKEEGNGGYKDNALGFAFQVNPVGLRVGKTFGAFVELGFGYKGIATEGLNYKF
;
A
#
# COMPACT_ATOMS: atom_id res chain seq x y z
N MET A 1 -2.96 -0.99 6.58
CA MET A 1 -3.28 -0.64 5.19
C MET A 1 -3.61 -1.93 4.48
N PHE A 2 -4.76 -2.01 3.80
CA PHE A 2 -5.09 -3.18 3.00
C PHE A 2 -4.64 -2.94 1.57
N GLU A 3 -4.13 -3.97 0.92
CA GLU A 3 -3.67 -3.88 -0.45
C GLU A 3 -4.05 -5.12 -1.24
N ALA A 4 -4.51 -4.90 -2.46
CA ALA A 4 -4.72 -5.92 -3.47
C ALA A 4 -3.87 -5.58 -4.70
N GLY A 5 -3.04 -6.52 -5.11
CA GLY A 5 -2.11 -6.34 -6.21
C GLY A 5 -2.22 -7.45 -7.23
N TYR A 6 -2.11 -7.09 -8.50
CA TYR A 6 -1.92 -8.05 -9.58
C TYR A 6 -0.55 -7.87 -10.21
N ARG A 7 0.12 -8.98 -10.55
CA ARG A 7 1.44 -9.00 -11.19
C ARG A 7 1.40 -9.95 -12.38
N TYR A 8 1.68 -9.43 -13.56
CA TYR A 8 1.83 -10.19 -14.79
C TYR A 8 3.31 -10.50 -15.06
N ASN A 9 3.61 -11.74 -15.42
CA ASN A 9 4.95 -12.15 -15.80
C ASN A 9 5.17 -11.76 -17.27
N ILE A 10 5.95 -10.70 -17.51
CA ILE A 10 6.28 -10.25 -18.88
C ILE A 10 7.43 -11.10 -19.44
N GLY A 11 8.34 -11.55 -18.59
CA GLY A 11 9.44 -12.43 -18.99
C GLY A 11 9.84 -13.39 -17.87
N GLU A 12 11.00 -14.02 -18.03
CA GLU A 12 11.47 -15.01 -17.07
C GLU A 12 11.85 -14.41 -15.71
N ARG A 13 12.32 -13.15 -15.71
CA ARG A 13 12.83 -12.43 -14.52
C ARG A 13 12.08 -11.14 -14.21
N PHE A 14 11.32 -10.60 -15.16
CA PHE A 14 10.60 -9.33 -15.01
C PHE A 14 9.10 -9.55 -14.91
N LYS A 15 8.49 -8.90 -13.91
CA LYS A 15 7.04 -8.89 -13.70
C LYS A 15 6.60 -7.43 -13.64
N ALA A 16 5.44 -7.11 -14.16
CA ALA A 16 4.84 -5.79 -13.99
C ALA A 16 3.37 -5.93 -13.64
N GLY A 17 2.83 -4.97 -12.92
CA GLY A 17 1.42 -4.94 -12.63
C GLY A 17 1.07 -3.72 -11.82
N GLY A 18 0.01 -3.80 -11.02
CA GLY A 18 -0.43 -2.69 -10.19
C GLY A 18 -0.98 -3.14 -8.86
N ASP A 19 -0.90 -2.23 -7.90
CA ASP A 19 -1.47 -2.36 -6.56
C ASP A 19 -2.55 -1.31 -6.35
N LEU A 20 -3.64 -1.73 -5.74
CA LEU A 20 -4.66 -0.87 -5.18
C LEU A 20 -4.66 -1.06 -3.67
N SER A 21 -4.42 0.04 -2.97
CA SER A 21 -4.29 0.04 -1.52
C SER A 21 -5.30 1.00 -0.90
N TYR A 22 -5.94 0.56 0.17
CA TYR A 22 -6.92 1.34 0.93
C TYR A 22 -6.53 1.38 2.41
N LEU A 23 -6.53 2.58 2.98
CA LEU A 23 -6.30 2.81 4.39
C LEU A 23 -7.40 3.72 4.93
N ARG A 24 -8.07 3.28 5.99
CA ARG A 24 -8.99 4.09 6.77
C ARG A 24 -8.33 4.39 8.10
N THR A 25 -8.15 5.67 8.40
CA THR A 25 -7.68 6.14 9.69
C THR A 25 -8.83 6.85 10.40
N GLU A 26 -9.10 6.42 11.62
CA GLU A 26 -10.08 7.06 12.51
C GLU A 26 -9.33 7.66 13.68
N ASP A 27 -9.15 8.98 13.66
CA ASP A 27 -8.51 9.69 14.77
C ASP A 27 -9.61 10.28 15.66
N LYS A 28 -9.70 9.76 16.89
CA LYS A 28 -10.55 10.31 17.96
C LYS A 28 -9.71 11.28 18.78
N PHE A 29 -9.97 12.57 18.65
CA PHE A 29 -9.36 13.58 19.52
C PHE A 29 -10.31 13.86 20.69
N GLU A 30 -9.94 13.43 21.89
CA GLU A 30 -10.56 13.93 23.13
C GLU A 30 -9.86 15.23 23.55
N LYS A 31 -10.56 16.36 23.45
CA LYS A 31 -10.09 17.62 24.04
C LYS A 31 -10.34 17.59 25.55
N SER A 32 -9.28 17.65 26.35
CA SER A 32 -9.31 17.67 27.82
C SER A 32 -9.66 19.04 28.42
N ASP A 33 -10.54 19.85 27.79
CA ASP A 33 -10.99 21.11 28.41
C ASP A 33 -12.50 21.37 28.19
N THR A 34 -13.24 21.16 29.28
CA THR A 34 -14.49 21.82 29.72
C THR A 34 -15.77 21.73 28.88
N ASN A 35 -15.79 21.18 27.65
CA ASN A 35 -17.07 20.92 26.95
C ASN A 35 -16.97 19.72 25.97
N PRO A 36 -17.66 18.59 26.20
CA PRO A 36 -17.43 17.34 25.48
C PRO A 36 -18.08 17.36 24.09
N ASN A 37 -17.47 18.05 23.13
CA ASN A 37 -17.80 17.91 21.72
C ASN A 37 -16.75 17.02 21.05
N THR A 38 -17.08 15.73 20.92
CA THR A 38 -16.24 14.70 20.30
C THR A 38 -16.12 14.94 18.79
N VAL A 39 -15.09 15.68 18.36
CA VAL A 39 -14.81 15.88 16.94
C VAL A 39 -14.10 14.62 16.41
N THR A 40 -14.86 13.80 15.68
CA THR A 40 -14.33 12.57 15.05
C THR A 40 -13.85 12.91 13.63
N ARG A 41 -12.54 12.82 13.38
CA ARG A 41 -11.98 13.03 12.04
C ARG A 41 -11.77 11.68 11.36
N LYS A 42 -12.48 11.43 10.26
CA LYS A 42 -12.35 10.21 9.45
C LYS A 42 -11.59 10.54 8.18
N SER A 43 -10.45 9.89 7.99
CA SER A 43 -9.59 10.07 6.80
C SER A 43 -9.53 8.77 6.02
N ASN A 44 -9.98 8.81 4.77
CA ASN A 44 -9.90 7.69 3.84
C ASN A 44 -8.78 7.95 2.83
N TYR A 45 -7.91 6.97 2.66
CA TYR A 45 -6.78 7.00 1.72
C TYR A 45 -6.99 5.90 0.68
N TYR A 46 -7.01 6.30 -0.59
CA TYR A 46 -7.03 5.39 -1.72
C TYR A 46 -5.74 5.57 -2.51
N MET A 47 -4.99 4.51 -2.75
CA MET A 47 -3.74 4.56 -3.49
C MET A 47 -3.78 3.55 -4.63
N GLY A 48 -3.41 4.00 -5.82
CA GLY A 48 -3.22 3.14 -6.98
C GLY A 48 -1.80 3.29 -7.51
N MET A 49 -1.07 2.19 -7.63
CA MET A 49 0.31 2.19 -8.10
C MET A 49 0.52 1.18 -9.22
N ILE A 50 1.42 1.51 -10.13
CA ILE A 50 1.99 0.58 -11.11
C ILE A 50 3.34 0.14 -10.55
N ILE A 51 3.59 -1.17 -10.49
CA ILE A 51 4.80 -1.76 -9.90
C ILE A 51 5.49 -2.68 -10.92
N GLY A 52 6.77 -2.45 -11.13
CA GLY A 52 7.69 -3.39 -11.75
C GLY A 52 8.44 -4.21 -10.70
N GLN A 53 8.65 -5.49 -10.96
CA GLN A 53 9.44 -6.40 -10.13
C GLN A 53 10.52 -7.07 -10.98
N TYR A 54 11.75 -7.10 -10.48
CA TYR A 54 12.89 -7.74 -11.09
C TYR A 54 13.43 -8.83 -10.17
N SER A 55 13.42 -10.08 -10.63
CA SER A 55 13.84 -11.25 -9.86
C SER A 55 15.36 -11.42 -9.99
N TYR A 56 16.09 -11.27 -8.89
CA TYR A 56 17.53 -11.51 -8.83
C TYR A 56 17.85 -13.00 -8.77
N ILE A 57 17.15 -13.74 -7.90
CA ILE A 57 17.32 -15.18 -7.70
C ILE A 57 15.94 -15.83 -7.76
N LYS A 58 15.72 -16.66 -8.77
CA LYS A 58 14.45 -17.37 -8.97
C LYS A 58 14.65 -18.87 -8.82
N THR A 59 14.13 -19.45 -7.75
CA THR A 59 14.15 -20.89 -7.46
C THR A 59 12.72 -21.43 -7.42
N SER A 60 12.53 -22.76 -7.47
CA SER A 60 11.20 -23.38 -7.40
C SER A 60 10.44 -23.17 -6.08
N PHE A 61 11.10 -22.70 -5.02
CA PHE A 61 10.49 -22.45 -3.71
C PHE A 61 10.69 -21.03 -3.19
N ILE A 62 11.80 -20.38 -3.58
CA ILE A 62 12.18 -19.05 -3.11
C ILE A 62 12.42 -18.15 -4.33
N ASP A 63 11.90 -16.94 -4.29
CA ASP A 63 12.10 -15.91 -5.31
C ASP A 63 12.54 -14.62 -4.62
N PHE A 64 13.78 -14.22 -4.83
CA PHE A 64 14.36 -12.98 -4.32
C PHE A 64 14.35 -11.93 -5.43
N TYR A 65 13.65 -10.84 -5.20
CA TYR A 65 13.35 -9.84 -6.21
C TYR A 65 13.39 -8.43 -5.63
N GLY A 66 13.74 -7.45 -6.46
CA GLY A 66 13.54 -6.04 -6.17
C GLY A 66 12.26 -5.56 -6.84
N SER A 67 11.53 -4.64 -6.23
CA SER A 67 10.35 -4.02 -6.83
C SER A 67 10.39 -2.50 -6.72
N GLY A 68 9.77 -1.82 -7.67
CA GLY A 68 9.70 -0.37 -7.72
C GLY A 68 8.43 0.04 -8.44
N GLY A 69 7.75 1.05 -7.91
CA GLY A 69 6.47 1.50 -8.44
C GLY A 69 6.20 2.96 -8.19
N ILE A 70 5.34 3.50 -9.04
CA ILE A 70 4.86 4.88 -8.97
C ILE A 70 3.35 4.87 -9.17
N GLY A 71 2.68 5.88 -8.63
CA GLY A 71 1.23 5.92 -8.60
C GLY A 71 0.68 7.24 -8.11
N ALA A 72 -0.62 7.22 -7.83
CA ALA A 72 -1.35 8.34 -7.26
C ALA A 72 -2.01 7.90 -5.96
N ILE A 73 -2.04 8.81 -4.99
CA ILE A 73 -2.77 8.65 -3.73
C ILE A 73 -3.82 9.76 -3.62
N SER A 74 -5.04 9.39 -3.27
CA SER A 74 -6.14 10.30 -3.00
C SER A 74 -6.47 10.23 -1.52
N LEU A 75 -6.43 11.40 -0.88
CA LEU A 75 -6.80 11.59 0.52
C LEU A 75 -8.15 12.29 0.55
N SER A 76 -9.16 11.62 1.11
CA SER A 76 -10.46 12.23 1.40
C SER A 76 -10.60 12.37 2.91
N THR A 77 -10.49 13.60 3.40
CA THR A 77 -10.77 13.92 4.80
C THR A 77 -12.22 14.37 4.93
N LYS A 78 -12.96 13.76 5.86
CA LYS A 78 -14.30 14.23 6.24
C LYS A 78 -14.28 14.61 7.72
N GLU A 79 -14.47 15.89 8.02
CA GLU A 79 -14.69 16.38 9.39
C GLU A 79 -16.20 16.38 9.67
N GLU A 80 -16.63 15.68 10.74
CA GLU A 80 -18.00 15.79 11.26
C GLU A 80 -18.05 16.89 12.33
N GLY A 81 -18.49 18.08 11.94
CA GLY A 81 -18.65 19.27 12.79
C GLY A 81 -19.25 20.42 11.98
N ASN A 82 -20.08 21.27 12.60
CA ASN A 82 -20.92 22.28 11.94
C ASN A 82 -20.12 23.20 10.99
N GLY A 83 -20.20 22.96 9.67
CA GLY A 83 -19.43 23.68 8.63
C GLY A 83 -18.57 22.76 7.76
N GLY A 84 -19.16 21.72 7.15
CA GLY A 84 -18.44 20.61 6.50
C GLY A 84 -17.40 21.01 5.46
N TYR A 85 -16.12 20.96 5.84
CA TYR A 85 -14.98 21.04 4.94
C TYR A 85 -14.70 19.63 4.37
N LYS A 86 -14.80 19.49 3.05
CA LYS A 86 -14.43 18.28 2.30
C LYS A 86 -13.19 18.59 1.47
N ASP A 87 -12.03 18.23 2.00
CA ASP A 87 -10.78 18.36 1.25
C ASP A 87 -10.42 17.03 0.57
N ASN A 88 -10.11 17.10 -0.71
CA ASN A 88 -9.64 15.96 -1.50
C ASN A 88 -8.26 16.32 -2.04
N ALA A 89 -7.22 15.77 -1.42
CA ALA A 89 -5.86 15.97 -1.88
C ALA A 89 -5.44 14.79 -2.76
N LEU A 90 -4.98 15.09 -3.97
CA LEU A 90 -4.33 14.13 -4.86
C LEU A 90 -2.81 14.34 -4.77
N GLY A 91 -2.11 13.28 -4.38
CA GLY A 91 -0.65 13.24 -4.27
C GLY A 91 -0.04 12.23 -5.24
N PHE A 92 1.23 12.45 -5.55
CA PHE A 92 2.05 11.46 -6.25
C PHE A 92 2.63 10.47 -5.25
N ALA A 93 2.44 9.18 -5.50
CA ALA A 93 2.95 8.10 -4.67
C ALA A 93 4.10 7.39 -5.38
N PHE A 94 5.16 7.06 -4.64
CA PHE A 94 6.22 6.19 -5.12
C PHE A 94 6.59 5.18 -4.03
N GLN A 95 7.04 4.01 -4.45
CA GLN A 95 7.56 2.97 -3.58
C GLN A 95 8.75 2.31 -4.25
N VAL A 96 9.84 2.15 -3.52
CA VAL A 96 10.99 1.36 -3.97
C VAL A 96 11.31 0.32 -2.90
N ASN A 97 11.31 -0.95 -3.31
CA ASN A 97 11.61 -2.10 -2.47
C ASN A 97 12.85 -2.81 -3.01
N PRO A 98 14.06 -2.49 -2.54
CA PRO A 98 15.28 -3.16 -3.01
C PRO A 98 15.33 -4.65 -2.61
N VAL A 99 14.63 -5.04 -1.53
CA VAL A 99 14.72 -6.39 -0.94
C VAL A 99 13.32 -6.98 -0.82
N GLY A 100 12.96 -7.87 -1.75
CA GLY A 100 11.72 -8.65 -1.72
C GLY A 100 12.03 -10.14 -1.71
N LEU A 101 11.37 -10.88 -0.82
CA LEU A 101 11.49 -12.32 -0.70
C LEU A 101 10.11 -12.95 -0.79
N ARG A 102 9.93 -13.87 -1.72
CA ARG A 102 8.72 -14.68 -1.85
C ARG A 102 9.05 -16.14 -1.63
N VAL A 103 8.22 -16.81 -0.84
CA VAL A 103 8.38 -18.21 -0.47
C VAL A 103 7.08 -18.96 -0.77
N GLY A 104 7.15 -19.98 -1.63
CA GLY A 104 6.01 -20.82 -2.02
C GLY A 104 5.92 -21.09 -3.52
N LYS A 105 5.14 -22.13 -3.88
CA LYS A 105 4.90 -22.53 -5.28
C LYS A 105 3.61 -21.94 -5.86
N THR A 106 2.47 -22.42 -5.35
CA THR A 106 1.12 -22.02 -5.80
C THR A 106 0.48 -21.06 -4.81
N PHE A 107 0.57 -21.39 -3.51
CA PHE A 107 0.24 -20.50 -2.42
C PHE A 107 1.55 -20.21 -1.67
N GLY A 108 1.82 -18.94 -1.40
CA GLY A 108 3.04 -18.54 -0.73
C GLY A 108 2.87 -17.25 0.05
N ALA A 109 3.87 -16.93 0.85
CA ALA A 109 3.99 -15.64 1.49
C ALA A 109 5.06 -14.82 0.77
N PHE A 110 4.97 -13.50 0.87
CA PHE A 110 6.01 -12.59 0.45
C PHE A 110 6.24 -11.54 1.52
N VAL A 111 7.48 -11.06 1.59
CA VAL A 111 7.88 -9.93 2.39
C VAL A 111 8.74 -9.01 1.52
N GLU A 112 8.42 -7.73 1.52
CA GLU A 112 9.12 -6.68 0.80
C GLU A 112 9.59 -5.65 1.82
N LEU A 113 10.86 -5.29 1.74
CA LEU A 113 11.47 -4.20 2.48
C LEU A 113 11.81 -3.09 1.51
N GLY A 114 11.43 -1.87 1.86
CA GLY A 114 11.57 -0.71 1.01
C GLY A 114 11.37 0.62 1.67
N PHE A 115 11.20 1.63 0.84
CA PHE A 115 10.98 3.00 1.25
C PHE A 115 9.95 3.64 0.31
N GLY A 116 8.94 4.27 0.91
CA GLY A 116 7.88 4.96 0.19
C GLY A 116 6.54 4.91 0.93
N TYR A 117 5.45 5.08 0.18
CA TYR A 117 4.09 5.19 0.71
C TYR A 117 3.50 3.89 1.29
N LYS A 118 4.02 2.72 0.91
CA LYS A 118 3.64 1.43 1.53
C LYS A 118 4.30 1.22 2.90
N GLY A 119 5.36 1.97 3.20
CA GLY A 119 6.16 1.83 4.43
C GLY A 119 7.48 1.10 4.21
N ILE A 120 8.10 0.72 5.34
CA ILE A 120 9.44 0.12 5.37
C ILE A 120 9.41 -1.38 5.13
N ALA A 121 8.37 -2.04 5.65
CA ALA A 121 8.16 -3.46 5.52
C ALA A 121 6.71 -3.71 5.08
N THR A 122 6.53 -4.58 4.12
CA THR A 122 5.25 -5.03 3.62
C THR A 122 5.28 -6.53 3.55
N GLU A 123 4.32 -7.19 4.18
CA GLU A 123 4.17 -8.63 4.14
C GLU A 123 2.79 -8.99 3.60
N GLY A 124 2.69 -10.14 2.95
CA GLY A 124 1.43 -10.56 2.36
C GLY A 124 1.45 -11.99 1.86
N LEU A 125 0.29 -12.41 1.37
CA LEU A 125 0.10 -13.72 0.76
C LEU A 125 0.00 -13.55 -0.75
N ASN A 126 0.67 -14.43 -1.49
CA ASN A 126 0.57 -14.49 -2.94
C ASN A 126 -0.02 -15.82 -3.38
N TYR A 127 -0.89 -15.74 -4.38
CA TYR A 127 -1.44 -16.89 -5.06
C TYR A 127 -1.07 -16.81 -6.53
N LYS A 128 -0.49 -17.89 -7.04
CA LYS A 128 -0.07 -18.04 -8.43
C LYS A 128 -1.06 -18.96 -9.14
N PHE A 129 -1.82 -18.41 -10.08
CA PHE A 129 -2.65 -19.15 -11.03
C PHE A 129 -1.82 -19.57 -12.25
#